data_AF-A0A2G2ZFU6-F1
#
_entry.id   AF-A0A2G2ZFU6-F1
#
_cell.length_a   1.000
_cell.length_b   1.000
_cell.length_c   1.000
_cell.angle_alpha   90.00
_cell.angle_beta   90.00
_cell.angle_gamma   90.00
#
_symmetry.space_group_name_H-M   'P 1'
#
loop_
_entity.id
_entity.type
_entity.pdbx_description
1 polymer ?
#
loop_
_entity_poly.entity_id
_entity_poly.type
_entity_poly.pdbx_seq_one_letter_code
_entity_poly.pdbx_strand_id
1 'polypeptide(L)'
;MAAYSAVISLLRTIDQRNILELFHGHTAETVDSIRATAEYFQGVLENTSNKSGVDLGKIKSVEEKIRVAANYAEDVVELKISQIIKGISWTFRILQHEDLLPVVEKMDATKKQVVVEILAHDVDKVLELSVLERKKRS
;
A
#
# COMPACT_ATOMS: atom_id res chain seq x y z
N MET A 1 11.84 -0.81 -9.14
CA MET A 1 10.45 -0.39 -9.41
C MET A 1 10.14 0.80 -8.51
N ALA A 2 9.55 1.88 -9.03
CA ALA A 2 9.29 3.10 -8.25
C ALA A 2 8.31 2.86 -7.09
N ALA A 3 7.29 2.01 -7.31
CA ALA A 3 6.33 1.60 -6.28
C ALA A 3 6.99 0.86 -5.12
N TYR A 4 7.90 -0.07 -5.41
CA TYR A 4 8.62 -0.81 -4.38
C TYR A 4 9.49 0.11 -3.53
N SER A 5 10.19 1.06 -4.16
CA SER A 5 10.96 2.07 -3.42
C SER A 5 10.09 2.91 -2.50
N ALA A 6 8.90 3.32 -2.94
CA ALA A 6 7.96 4.10 -2.14
C ALA A 6 7.45 3.31 -0.92
N VAL A 7 7.07 2.04 -1.12
CA VAL A 7 6.60 1.16 -0.02
C VAL A 7 7.69 0.93 1.01
N ILE A 8 8.94 0.68 0.58
CA ILE A 8 10.07 0.52 1.50
C ILE A 8 10.37 1.82 2.25
N SER A 9 10.25 2.97 1.58
CA SER A 9 10.44 4.28 2.21
C SER A 9 9.41 4.51 3.30
N LEU A 10 8.12 4.30 3.01
CA LEU A 10 7.03 4.34 3.98
C LEU A 10 7.27 3.42 5.18
N LEU A 11 7.60 2.15 4.94
CA LEU A 11 7.87 1.18 6.02
C LEU A 11 9.03 1.63 6.90
N ARG A 12 10.11 2.13 6.29
CA ARG A 12 11.26 2.67 7.01
C ARG A 12 10.89 3.90 7.85
N THR A 13 10.04 4.77 7.31
CA THR A 13 9.52 5.94 8.02
C THR A 13 8.68 5.52 9.21
N ILE A 14 7.89 4.45 9.12
CA ILE A 14 7.10 3.93 10.25
C ILE A 14 7.99 3.22 11.29
N ASP A 15 8.93 2.40 10.85
CA ASP A 15 9.81 1.57 11.70
C ASP A 15 10.97 2.37 12.35
N GLN A 16 11.08 3.67 12.09
CA GLN A 16 12.12 4.49 12.72
C GLN A 16 11.87 4.50 14.23
N ARG A 17 12.81 3.91 14.99
CA ARG A 17 12.71 3.54 16.42
C ARG A 17 12.16 4.61 17.37
N ASN A 18 12.24 5.89 17.02
CA ASN A 18 11.69 6.96 17.86
C ASN A 18 10.18 7.15 17.69
N ILE A 19 9.56 6.64 16.63
CA ILE A 19 8.19 7.01 16.22
C ILE A 19 7.11 6.17 16.89
N LEU A 20 7.38 4.88 17.12
CA LEU A 20 6.52 4.00 17.91
C LEU A 20 6.32 4.51 19.34
N GLU A 21 7.30 5.22 19.89
CA GLU A 21 7.17 5.89 21.20
C GLU A 21 6.45 7.25 21.12
N LEU A 22 6.27 7.83 19.93
CA LEU A 22 5.55 9.11 19.75
C LEU A 22 4.04 8.92 19.66
N PHE A 23 3.61 7.80 19.10
CA PHE A 23 2.19 7.49 18.91
C PHE A 23 1.63 6.66 20.07
N HIS A 24 0.48 7.06 20.59
CA HIS A 24 -0.16 6.37 21.71
C HIS A 24 -1.64 6.12 21.43
N GLY A 25 -2.16 5.01 21.95
CA GLY A 25 -3.57 4.65 21.82
C GLY A 25 -3.99 4.46 20.36
N HIS A 26 -5.10 5.07 20.00
CA HIS A 26 -5.76 4.85 18.71
C HIS A 26 -4.87 5.26 17.51
N THR A 27 -3.99 6.25 17.68
CA THR A 27 -3.06 6.68 16.62
C THR A 27 -2.01 5.61 16.31
N ALA A 28 -1.56 4.85 17.32
CA ALA A 28 -0.65 3.73 17.10
C ALA A 28 -1.34 2.62 16.30
N GLU A 29 -2.61 2.30 16.62
CA GLU A 29 -3.41 1.31 15.88
C GLU A 29 -3.61 1.71 14.40
N THR A 30 -3.77 3.01 14.14
CA THR A 30 -3.88 3.54 12.78
C THR A 30 -2.56 3.40 12.02
N VAL A 31 -1.42 3.69 12.66
CA VAL A 31 -0.08 3.50 12.08
C VAL A 31 0.21 2.02 11.83
N ASP A 32 -0.19 1.13 12.72
CA ASP A 32 -0.08 -0.32 12.53
C ASP A 32 -0.93 -0.80 11.34
N SER A 33 -2.11 -0.20 11.13
CA SER A 33 -2.96 -0.49 9.98
C SER A 33 -2.31 -0.04 8.66
N ILE A 34 -1.72 1.16 8.64
CA ILE A 34 -0.92 1.67 7.50
C ILE A 34 0.23 0.72 7.21
N ARG A 35 0.97 0.30 8.23
CA ARG A 35 2.09 -0.66 8.12
C ARG A 35 1.61 -1.99 7.51
N ALA A 36 0.56 -2.59 8.05
CA ALA A 36 0.04 -3.87 7.56
C ALA A 36 -0.36 -3.80 6.08
N THR A 37 -0.95 -2.69 5.64
CA THR A 37 -1.29 -2.50 4.22
C THR A 37 -0.05 -2.23 3.35
N ALA A 38 0.97 -1.55 3.86
CA ALA A 38 2.25 -1.39 3.16
C ALA A 38 3.00 -2.73 2.99
N GLU A 39 3.04 -3.58 4.02
CA GLU A 39 3.61 -4.94 3.95
C GLU A 39 2.87 -5.81 2.91
N TYR A 40 1.53 -5.69 2.86
CA TYR A 40 0.75 -6.34 1.81
C TYR A 40 1.15 -5.86 0.40
N PHE A 41 1.33 -4.56 0.20
CA PHE A 41 1.78 -4.02 -1.09
C PHE A 41 3.17 -4.48 -1.48
N GLN A 42 4.09 -4.58 -0.51
CA GLN A 42 5.42 -5.14 -0.75
C GLN A 42 5.29 -6.57 -1.29
N GLY A 43 4.51 -7.43 -0.62
CA GLY A 43 4.30 -8.81 -1.06
C GLY A 43 3.64 -8.91 -2.44
N VAL A 44 2.71 -8.01 -2.77
CA VAL A 44 2.14 -7.93 -4.13
C VAL A 44 3.22 -7.63 -5.16
N LEU A 45 4.03 -6.59 -4.93
CA LEU A 45 5.06 -6.14 -5.87
C LEU A 45 6.15 -7.21 -6.09
N GLU A 46 6.54 -7.92 -5.05
CA GLU A 46 7.47 -9.06 -5.14
C GLU A 46 6.88 -10.20 -5.99
N ASN A 47 5.61 -10.54 -5.78
CA ASN A 47 4.92 -11.58 -6.53
C ASN A 47 4.69 -11.21 -8.00
N THR A 48 4.39 -9.94 -8.30
CA THR A 48 4.23 -9.47 -9.69
C THR A 48 5.54 -9.39 -10.44
N SER A 49 6.64 -9.05 -9.77
CA SER A 49 7.98 -8.99 -10.37
C SER A 49 8.52 -10.38 -10.76
N ASN A 50 8.10 -11.44 -10.07
CA ASN A 50 8.62 -12.80 -10.28
C ASN A 50 7.82 -13.63 -11.31
N LYS A 51 6.63 -13.18 -11.75
CA LYS A 51 5.80 -13.91 -12.71
C LYS A 51 6.08 -13.47 -14.16
N SER A 52 6.83 -14.27 -14.91
CA SER A 52 6.96 -14.12 -16.36
C SER A 52 5.64 -14.49 -17.05
N GLY A 53 4.93 -13.52 -17.63
CA GLY A 53 3.65 -13.73 -18.33
C GLY A 53 2.45 -13.05 -17.67
N VAL A 54 2.68 -11.96 -16.94
CA VAL A 54 1.61 -11.07 -16.47
C VAL A 54 1.44 -9.92 -17.46
N ASP A 55 0.20 -9.47 -17.65
CA ASP A 55 -0.11 -8.31 -18.49
C ASP A 55 0.65 -7.09 -17.96
N LEU A 56 1.63 -6.64 -18.73
CA LEU A 56 2.53 -5.55 -18.36
C LEU A 56 1.77 -4.23 -18.17
N GLY A 57 0.61 -4.06 -18.83
CA GLY A 57 -0.26 -2.90 -18.66
C GLY A 57 -0.93 -2.88 -17.29
N LYS A 58 -1.51 -4.01 -16.87
CA LYS A 58 -2.14 -4.17 -15.55
C LYS A 58 -1.11 -4.09 -14.41
N ILE A 59 0.09 -4.66 -14.58
CA ILE A 59 1.17 -4.50 -13.59
C ILE A 59 1.52 -3.03 -13.41
N LYS A 60 1.74 -2.28 -14.49
CA LYS A 60 2.06 -0.86 -14.41
C LYS A 60 0.95 -0.06 -13.73
N SER A 61 -0.30 -0.37 -14.01
CA SER A 61 -1.47 0.22 -13.33
C SER A 61 -1.45 -0.06 -11.82
N VAL A 62 -1.24 -1.31 -11.42
CA VAL A 62 -1.12 -1.72 -10.01
C VAL A 62 0.06 -1.04 -9.33
N GLU A 63 1.24 -1.05 -9.95
CA GLU A 63 2.44 -0.38 -9.44
C GLU A 63 2.19 1.12 -9.21
N GLU A 64 1.57 1.79 -10.17
CA GLU A 64 1.30 3.22 -10.07
C GLU A 64 0.33 3.55 -8.93
N LYS A 65 -0.75 2.79 -8.79
CA LYS A 65 -1.71 2.96 -7.68
C LYS A 65 -1.03 2.78 -6.32
N ILE A 66 -0.22 1.72 -6.19
CA ILE A 66 0.55 1.45 -4.97
C ILE A 66 1.53 2.58 -4.69
N ARG A 67 2.27 3.05 -5.70
CA ARG A 67 3.23 4.16 -5.57
C ARG A 67 2.56 5.42 -5.04
N VAL A 68 1.44 5.82 -5.63
CA VAL A 68 0.70 7.04 -5.24
C VAL A 68 0.15 6.91 -3.82
N ALA A 69 -0.38 5.76 -3.45
CA ALA A 69 -0.89 5.52 -2.10
C ALA A 69 0.23 5.53 -1.05
N ALA A 70 1.37 4.87 -1.35
CA ALA A 70 2.52 4.79 -0.45
C ALA A 70 3.17 6.16 -0.22
N ASN A 71 3.43 6.93 -1.28
CA ASN A 71 3.99 8.28 -1.15
C ASN A 71 3.08 9.20 -0.33
N TYR A 72 1.77 9.17 -0.61
CA TYR A 72 0.81 9.97 0.15
C TYR A 72 0.80 9.61 1.63
N ALA A 73 0.84 8.31 1.95
CA ALA A 73 0.92 7.85 3.33
C ALA A 73 2.22 8.30 3.99
N GLU A 74 3.35 8.21 3.28
CA GLU A 74 4.66 8.63 3.78
C GLU A 74 4.68 10.13 4.09
N ASP A 75 4.24 10.97 3.16
CA ASP A 75 4.17 12.42 3.33
C ASP A 75 3.36 12.82 4.59
N VAL A 76 2.20 12.17 4.80
CA VAL A 76 1.34 12.47 5.95
C VAL A 76 1.94 11.97 7.26
N VAL A 77 2.52 10.77 7.27
CA VAL A 77 3.19 10.20 8.44
C VAL A 77 4.41 11.04 8.82
N GLU A 78 5.25 11.42 7.86
CA GLU A 78 6.44 12.26 8.05
C GLU A 78 6.07 13.66 8.56
N LEU A 79 5.00 14.26 8.02
CA LEU A 79 4.46 15.53 8.50
C LEU A 79 4.07 15.41 9.98
N LYS A 80 3.39 14.32 10.38
CA LYS A 80 3.02 14.11 11.79
C LYS A 80 4.19 13.92 12.70
N ILE A 81 5.18 13.13 12.31
CA ILE A 81 6.41 12.95 13.07
C ILE A 81 7.09 14.31 13.29
N SER A 82 7.20 15.10 12.22
CA SER A 82 7.79 16.44 12.28
C SER A 82 7.03 17.38 13.19
N GLN A 83 5.70 17.35 13.19
CA GLN A 83 4.85 18.18 14.06
C GLN A 83 5.01 17.80 15.54
N ILE A 84 5.10 16.50 15.84
CA ILE A 84 5.31 15.99 17.19
C ILE A 84 6.69 16.39 17.71
N ILE A 85 7.75 16.16 16.93
CA ILE A 85 9.14 16.50 17.31
C ILE A 85 9.29 18.01 17.53
N LYS A 86 8.65 18.85 16.72
CA LYS A 86 8.69 20.32 16.87
C LYS A 86 7.87 20.84 18.05
N GLY A 87 7.19 19.98 18.81
CA GLY A 87 6.43 20.37 20.00
C GLY A 87 5.24 21.29 19.69
N ILE A 88 4.67 21.19 18.49
CA ILE A 88 3.56 22.04 18.05
C ILE A 88 2.28 21.56 18.78
N SER A 89 2.08 22.12 19.98
CA SER A 89 0.93 22.14 20.91
C SER A 89 0.41 20.83 21.57
N TRP A 90 0.03 20.96 22.85
CA TRP A 90 -0.70 19.95 23.64
C TRP A 90 -2.08 19.59 23.05
N THR A 91 -2.72 20.51 22.33
CA THR A 91 -4.00 20.27 21.61
C THR A 91 -3.84 19.32 20.44
N PHE A 92 -2.63 19.19 19.89
CA PHE A 92 -2.30 18.28 18.80
C PHE A 92 -2.28 16.82 19.22
N ARG A 93 -2.08 16.53 20.52
CA ARG A 93 -2.14 15.17 21.09
C ARG A 93 -3.54 14.56 21.04
N ILE A 94 -4.58 15.39 20.86
CA ILE A 94 -5.99 15.00 20.85
C ILE A 94 -6.49 14.76 19.41
N LEU A 95 -5.91 15.46 18.41
CA LEU A 95 -6.31 15.37 16.99
C LEU A 95 -5.51 14.35 16.16
N GLN A 96 -4.69 13.51 16.81
CA GLN A 96 -3.76 12.61 16.11
C GLN A 96 -4.44 11.54 15.26
N HIS A 97 -5.71 11.22 15.50
CA HIS A 97 -6.43 10.15 14.79
C HIS A 97 -7.11 10.61 13.50
N GLU A 98 -7.67 11.82 13.50
CA GLU A 98 -8.50 12.31 12.39
C GLU A 98 -7.69 12.53 11.11
N ASP A 99 -6.39 12.83 11.23
CA ASP A 99 -5.54 13.09 10.07
C ASP A 99 -4.99 11.80 9.42
N LEU A 100 -4.91 10.70 10.16
CA LEU A 100 -4.41 9.41 9.64
C LEU A 100 -5.53 8.47 9.16
N LEU A 101 -6.76 8.67 9.62
CA LEU A 101 -7.91 7.89 9.16
C LEU A 101 -8.10 7.96 7.63
N PRO A 102 -8.04 9.13 6.96
CA PRO A 102 -8.12 9.22 5.50
C PRO A 102 -6.97 8.47 4.79
N VAL A 103 -5.80 8.35 5.43
CA VAL A 103 -4.67 7.59 4.90
C VAL A 103 -4.99 6.10 4.88
N VAL A 104 -5.51 5.57 6.00
CA VAL A 104 -5.96 4.17 6.09
C VAL A 104 -7.02 3.87 5.05
N GLU A 105 -8.05 4.71 4.94
CA GLU A 105 -9.13 4.52 3.97
C GLU A 105 -8.60 4.48 2.53
N LYS A 106 -7.67 5.37 2.19
CA LYS A 106 -7.06 5.42 0.85
C LYS A 106 -6.17 4.20 0.56
N MET A 107 -5.38 3.76 1.53
CA MET A 107 -4.55 2.57 1.40
C MET A 107 -5.41 1.31 1.27
N ASP A 108 -6.47 1.18 2.06
CA ASP A 108 -7.40 0.06 1.99
C ASP A 108 -8.23 0.04 0.69
N ALA A 109 -8.68 1.20 0.22
CA ALA A 109 -9.32 1.31 -1.08
C ALA A 109 -8.36 0.88 -2.20
N THR A 110 -7.10 1.30 -2.13
CA THR A 110 -6.05 0.89 -3.07
C THR A 110 -5.82 -0.61 -3.00
N LYS A 111 -5.71 -1.19 -1.79
CA LYS A 111 -5.61 -2.64 -1.57
C LYS A 111 -6.73 -3.41 -2.24
N LYS A 112 -7.98 -2.97 -2.08
CA LYS A 112 -9.13 -3.60 -2.75
C LYS A 112 -9.02 -3.54 -4.28
N GLN A 113 -8.62 -2.40 -4.83
CA GLN A 113 -8.42 -2.26 -6.28
C GLN A 113 -7.32 -3.18 -6.80
N VAL A 114 -6.20 -3.28 -6.08
CA VAL A 114 -5.07 -4.16 -6.41
C VAL A 114 -5.50 -5.63 -6.39
N VAL A 115 -6.26 -6.06 -5.38
CA VAL A 115 -6.81 -7.43 -5.31
C VAL A 115 -7.69 -7.74 -6.52
N VAL A 116 -8.60 -6.83 -6.89
CA VAL A 116 -9.50 -7.02 -8.03
C VAL A 116 -8.72 -7.13 -9.34
N GLU A 117 -7.73 -6.27 -9.55
CA GLU A 117 -6.94 -6.22 -10.80
C GLU A 117 -6.04 -7.46 -10.95
N ILE A 118 -5.53 -8.01 -9.84
CA ILE A 118 -4.76 -9.25 -9.82
C ILE A 118 -5.67 -10.48 -10.01
N LEU A 119 -6.82 -10.54 -9.33
CA LEU A 119 -7.75 -11.68 -9.46
C LEU A 119 -8.38 -11.74 -10.86
N ALA A 120 -8.73 -10.59 -11.45
CA ALA A 120 -9.22 -10.54 -12.83
C ALA A 120 -8.21 -11.13 -13.81
N HIS A 121 -6.90 -10.97 -13.53
CA HIS A 121 -5.84 -11.55 -14.35
C HIS A 121 -5.79 -13.09 -14.28
N ASP A 122 -5.98 -13.67 -13.11
CA ASP A 122 -6.00 -15.13 -12.97
C ASP A 122 -7.24 -15.75 -13.65
N VAL A 123 -8.38 -15.05 -13.63
CA VAL A 123 -9.60 -15.47 -14.36
C VAL A 123 -9.43 -15.36 -15.87
N ASP A 124 -8.87 -14.26 -16.37
CA ASP A 124 -8.60 -14.06 -17.81
C ASP A 124 -7.67 -15.16 -18.36
N LYS A 125 -6.63 -15.54 -17.60
CA LYS A 125 -5.73 -16.64 -17.96
C LYS A 125 -6.43 -17.99 -18.07
N VAL A 126 -7.34 -18.30 -17.14
CA VAL A 126 -8.12 -19.55 -17.17
C VAL A 126 -9.05 -19.58 -18.38
N LEU A 127 -9.67 -18.43 -18.70
CA LEU A 127 -10.52 -18.28 -19.88
C LEU A 127 -9.73 -18.47 -21.18
N GLU A 128 -8.58 -17.82 -21.34
CA GLU A 128 -7.74 -17.99 -22.53
C GLU A 128 -7.29 -19.44 -22.73
N LEU A 129 -6.83 -20.12 -21.68
CA LEU A 129 -6.43 -21.53 -21.75
C LEU A 129 -7.59 -22.43 -22.18
N SER A 130 -8.80 -22.19 -21.65
CA SER A 130 -9.99 -22.98 -21.98
C SER A 130 -10.45 -22.79 -23.43
N VAL A 131 -10.30 -21.58 -23.99
CA VAL A 131 -10.60 -21.28 -25.40
C VAL A 131 -9.57 -21.93 -26.32
N LEU A 132 -8.29 -21.91 -25.94
CA LEU A 132 -7.21 -22.51 -26.72
C LEU A 132 -7.32 -24.04 -26.76
N GLU A 133 -7.68 -24.68 -25.64
CA GLU A 133 -7.93 -26.13 -25.62
C GLU A 133 -9.10 -26.56 -26.49
N ARG A 134 -10.19 -25.78 -26.54
CA ARG A 134 -11.33 -26.06 -27.41
C ARG A 134 -10.97 -25.93 -28.89
N LYS A 135 -10.12 -24.97 -29.24
CA LYS A 135 -9.65 -24.76 -30.62
C LYS A 135 -8.68 -25.84 -31.10
N LYS A 136 -7.97 -26.51 -30.18
CA LYS A 136 -7.03 -27.61 -30.50
C LYS A 136 -7.73 -28.97 -30.68
N ARG A 137 -9.00 -29.09 -30.28
CA ARG A 137 -9.82 -30.31 -30.39
C ARG A 137 -10.83 -30.25 -31.55
N SER A 138 -10.81 -29.19 -32.36
CA SER A 138 -11.63 -29.01 -33.55
C SER A 138 -10.77 -28.95 -34.80
#